data_AF-A0A379XRL5-F1
#
_entry.id   AF-A0A379XRL5-F1
#
_cell.length_a   1.000
_cell.length_b   1.000
_cell.length_c   1.000
_cell.angle_alpha   90.00
_cell.angle_beta   90.00
_cell.angle_gamma   90.00
#
_symmetry.space_group_name_H-M   'P 1'
#
loop_
_entity.id
_entity.type
_entity.pdbx_description
1 polymer ?
#
loop_
_entity_poly.entity_id
_entity_poly.type
_entity_poly.pdbx_seq_one_letter_code
_entity_poly.pdbx_strand_id
1 'polypeptide(L)'
;MKNGVYHVAFNSKSGAIGEGVLVVCCGVINGGDIGFVYQGQLDRPEMILRITRYQDDIPSVLGMENDYELVMRYSNENEGQYMLHGYVMACPQLTIEACATFLVPLLKSKHT
;
A
#
# COMPACT_ATOMS: atom_id res chain seq x y z
N MET A 1 9.35 -4.74 -6.12
CA MET A 1 8.17 -4.85 -7.00
C MET A 1 8.54 -4.26 -8.36
N LYS A 2 7.99 -4.76 -9.46
CA LYS A 2 8.28 -4.22 -10.81
C LYS A 2 7.43 -2.97 -11.08
N ASN A 3 7.82 -2.17 -12.06
CA ASN A 3 6.99 -1.04 -12.48
C ASN A 3 5.65 -1.55 -13.03
N GLY A 4 4.54 -0.96 -12.59
CA GLY A 4 3.20 -1.33 -13.04
C GLY A 4 2.10 -0.91 -12.09
N VAL A 5 0.88 -1.34 -12.43
CA VAL A 5 -0.32 -1.18 -11.63
C VAL A 5 -0.65 -2.51 -10.96
N TYR A 6 -1.09 -2.43 -9.71
CA TYR A 6 -1.38 -3.56 -8.85
C TYR A 6 -2.75 -3.37 -8.21
N HIS A 7 -3.53 -4.44 -8.13
CA HIS A 7 -4.61 -4.54 -7.15
C HIS A 7 -3.97 -4.84 -5.79
N VAL A 8 -4.53 -4.27 -4.72
CA VAL A 8 -4.13 -4.61 -3.36
C VAL A 8 -5.37 -4.94 -2.55
N ALA A 9 -5.34 -6.10 -1.89
CA ALA A 9 -6.30 -6.47 -0.85
C ALA A 9 -5.58 -6.51 0.49
N PHE A 10 -6.17 -5.94 1.52
CA PHE A 10 -5.54 -5.82 2.83
C PHE A 10 -6.52 -6.05 3.96
N ASN A 11 -5.99 -6.52 5.07
CA ASN A 11 -6.74 -6.73 6.31
C ASN A 11 -5.93 -6.23 7.50
N SER A 12 -6.63 -5.78 8.53
CA SER A 12 -6.03 -5.48 9.83
C SER A 12 -6.27 -6.62 10.81
N LYS A 13 -5.48 -6.63 11.89
CA LYS A 13 -5.64 -7.61 12.97
C LYS A 13 -7.02 -7.61 13.63
N SER A 14 -7.80 -6.52 13.53
CA SER A 14 -9.16 -6.44 14.04
C SER A 14 -10.21 -7.10 13.12
N GLY A 15 -9.79 -7.59 11.95
CA GLY A 15 -10.67 -8.24 10.96
C GLY A 15 -11.31 -7.27 9.97
N ALA A 16 -10.98 -5.97 10.02
CA ALA A 16 -11.41 -5.02 9.00
C ALA A 16 -10.63 -5.28 7.70
N ILE A 17 -11.33 -5.18 6.57
CA ILE A 17 -10.79 -5.46 5.24
C ILE A 17 -10.94 -4.25 4.33
N GLY A 18 -10.07 -4.14 3.34
CA GLY A 18 -10.15 -3.14 2.29
C GLY A 18 -9.44 -3.57 1.03
N GLU A 19 -9.74 -2.87 -0.06
CA GLU A 19 -9.14 -3.07 -1.36
C GLU A 19 -8.82 -1.74 -2.02
N GLY A 20 -7.76 -1.72 -2.83
CA GLY A 20 -7.31 -0.52 -3.51
C GLY A 20 -6.41 -0.83 -4.69
N VAL A 21 -5.73 0.22 -5.16
CA VAL A 21 -4.77 0.15 -6.27
C VAL A 21 -3.44 0.74 -5.84
N LEU A 22 -2.35 0.10 -6.26
CA LEU A 22 -0.99 0.63 -6.15
C LEU A 22 -0.39 0.80 -7.55
N VAL A 23 0.34 1.89 -7.75
CA VAL A 23 1.14 2.18 -8.92
C VAL A 23 2.58 2.30 -8.47
N VAL A 24 3.43 1.44 -9.02
CA VAL A 24 4.87 1.46 -8.79
C VAL A 24 5.56 1.99 -10.04
N CYS A 25 6.30 3.09 -9.90
CA CYS A 25 7.05 3.69 -10.99
C CYS A 25 8.42 4.14 -10.49
N CYS A 26 9.49 3.54 -11.02
CA CYS A 26 10.88 3.91 -10.69
C CYS A 26 11.16 3.86 -9.17
N GLY A 27 10.60 2.87 -8.49
CA GLY A 27 10.72 2.74 -7.03
C GLY A 27 9.72 3.57 -6.23
N VAL A 28 9.05 4.55 -6.82
CA VAL A 28 8.01 5.34 -6.14
C VAL A 28 6.70 4.58 -6.13
N ILE A 29 6.00 4.63 -5.00
CA ILE A 29 4.68 4.05 -4.78
C ILE A 29 3.67 5.18 -4.65
N ASN A 30 2.62 5.12 -5.45
CA ASN A 30 1.41 5.91 -5.23
C ASN A 30 0.20 4.99 -5.33
N GLY A 31 -0.81 5.16 -4.51
CA GLY A 31 -2.01 4.36 -4.57
C GLY A 31 -3.12 4.93 -3.73
N GLY A 32 -4.21 4.18 -3.62
CA GLY A 32 -5.32 4.55 -2.77
C GLY A 32 -6.45 3.54 -2.80
N ASP A 33 -7.42 3.78 -1.93
CA ASP A 33 -8.72 3.14 -1.87
C ASP A 33 -9.83 4.21 -1.87
N ILE A 34 -11.03 3.82 -1.48
CA ILE A 34 -12.22 4.67 -1.42
C ILE A 34 -12.15 5.82 -0.39
N GLY A 35 -11.16 5.86 0.51
CA GLY A 35 -11.02 6.93 1.50
C GLY A 35 -9.60 7.39 1.82
N PHE A 36 -8.57 6.68 1.35
CA PHE A 36 -7.18 6.98 1.65
C PHE A 36 -6.31 6.98 0.39
N VAL A 37 -5.29 7.84 0.38
CA VAL A 37 -4.18 7.81 -0.58
C VAL A 37 -2.92 7.34 0.13
N TYR A 38 -2.11 6.54 -0.55
CA TYR A 38 -0.85 6.00 -0.03
C TYR A 38 0.31 6.45 -0.89
N GLN A 39 1.37 6.97 -0.27
CA GLN A 39 2.56 7.42 -0.99
C GLN A 39 3.83 6.98 -0.27
N GLY A 40 4.84 6.57 -1.03
CA GLY A 40 6.12 6.20 -0.46
C GLY A 40 7.13 5.80 -1.51
N GLN A 41 8.20 5.19 -1.06
CA GLN A 41 9.27 4.69 -1.92
C GLN A 41 9.66 3.28 -1.48
N LEU A 42 9.82 2.38 -2.46
CA LEU A 42 10.38 1.07 -2.23
C LEU A 42 11.79 1.22 -1.67
N ASP A 43 11.98 0.72 -0.46
CA ASP A 43 13.27 0.62 0.20
C ASP A 43 13.36 -0.74 0.92
N ARG A 44 14.58 -1.19 1.19
CA ARG A 44 14.85 -2.47 1.86
C ARG A 44 15.73 -2.26 3.09
N PRO A 45 15.41 -2.89 4.23
CA PRO A 45 14.41 -3.96 4.39
C PRO A 45 12.97 -3.47 4.58
N GLU A 46 12.78 -2.18 4.84
CA GLU A 46 11.49 -1.56 5.14
C GLU A 46 11.25 -0.37 4.23
N MET A 47 9.98 -0.10 3.94
CA MET A 47 9.53 1.13 3.32
C MET A 47 8.54 1.85 4.22
N ILE A 48 8.53 3.18 4.15
CA ILE A 48 7.54 4.02 4.81
C ILE A 48 6.47 4.40 3.79
N LEU A 49 5.21 4.15 4.13
CA LEU A 49 4.06 4.65 3.40
C LEU A 49 3.37 5.73 4.23
N ARG A 50 3.28 6.94 3.68
CA ARG A 50 2.39 7.97 4.20
C ARG A 50 0.97 7.67 3.73
N ILE A 51 0.06 7.61 4.69
CA ILE A 51 -1.38 7.40 4.47
C ILE A 51 -2.08 8.70 4.76
N THR A 52 -2.69 9.29 3.72
CA THR A 52 -3.46 10.52 3.83
C THR A 52 -4.94 10.23 3.64
N ARG A 53 -5.73 10.68 4.60
CA ARG A 53 -7.19 10.56 4.55
C ARG A 53 -7.77 11.69 3.72
N TYR A 54 -8.69 11.36 2.81
CA TYR A 54 -9.43 12.36 2.04
C TYR A 54 -10.95 12.21 2.16
N GLN A 55 -11.42 11.08 2.70
CA GLN A 55 -12.84 10.85 2.97
C GLN A 55 -13.04 10.50 4.45
N ASP A 56 -13.67 11.41 5.19
CA ASP A 56 -13.87 11.28 6.63
C ASP A 56 -15.01 10.32 6.99
N ASP A 57 -15.91 10.04 6.03
CA ASP A 57 -17.03 9.10 6.22
C ASP A 57 -16.59 7.63 6.11
N ILE A 58 -15.40 7.35 5.57
CA ILE A 58 -14.86 5.98 5.44
C ILE A 58 -13.90 5.70 6.60
N PRO A 59 -14.19 4.75 7.49
CA PRO A 59 -13.29 4.38 8.57
C PRO A 59 -11.99 3.76 8.06
N SER A 60 -10.88 4.05 8.75
CA SER A 60 -9.63 3.33 8.54
C SER A 60 -9.76 1.87 9.01
N VAL A 61 -9.24 0.92 8.22
CA VAL A 61 -9.14 -0.49 8.64
C VAL A 61 -8.29 -0.68 9.90
N LEU A 62 -7.42 0.29 10.21
CA LEU A 62 -6.56 0.32 11.39
C LEU A 62 -7.15 1.17 12.54
N GLY A 63 -8.34 1.75 12.35
CA GLY A 63 -8.99 2.62 13.36
C GLY A 63 -8.33 3.99 13.52
N MET A 64 -7.49 4.40 12.59
CA MET A 64 -6.86 5.74 12.59
C MET A 64 -7.85 6.82 12.17
N GLU A 65 -7.89 7.93 12.91
CA GLU A 65 -8.78 9.06 12.64
C GLU A 65 -8.14 10.15 11.76
N ASN A 66 -6.81 10.25 11.77
CA ASN A 66 -6.02 11.24 11.05
C ASN A 66 -5.00 10.57 10.11
N ASP A 67 -4.28 11.36 9.32
CA ASP A 67 -3.09 10.94 8.57
C ASP A 67 -2.10 10.17 9.46
N TYR A 68 -1.48 9.15 8.90
CA TYR A 68 -0.52 8.30 9.62
C TYR A 68 0.52 7.70 8.68
N GLU A 69 1.58 7.14 9.27
CA GLU A 69 2.63 6.45 8.54
C GLU A 69 2.63 4.96 8.88
N LEU A 70 2.82 4.14 7.84
CA LEU A 70 3.02 2.70 7.96
C LEU A 70 4.48 2.37 7.69
N VAL A 71 5.07 1.55 8.56
CA VAL A 71 6.33 0.86 8.27
C VAL A 71 5.97 -0.50 7.69
N MET A 72 6.41 -0.76 6.45
CA MET A 72 6.02 -1.93 5.68
C MET A 72 7.24 -2.74 5.25
N ARG A 73 7.13 -4.06 5.31
CA ARG A 73 8.03 -5.02 4.68
C ARG A 73 7.29 -5.72 3.55
N TYR A 74 8.01 -6.13 2.52
CA TYR A 74 7.43 -6.88 1.40
C TYR A 74 8.30 -8.06 0.97
N SER A 75 7.65 -9.19 0.68
CA SER A 75 8.24 -10.39 0.09
C SER A 75 7.61 -10.68 -1.27
N ASN A 76 8.35 -11.39 -2.11
CA ASN A 76 7.81 -11.95 -3.35
C ASN A 76 7.41 -13.40 -3.03
N GLU A 77 6.13 -13.71 -3.13
CA GLU A 77 5.63 -15.08 -2.93
C GLU A 77 5.60 -15.85 -4.25
N ASN A 78 5.02 -15.23 -5.29
CA ASN A 78 4.84 -15.80 -6.61
C ASN A 78 5.06 -14.73 -7.69
N GLU A 79 5.19 -15.14 -8.95
CA GLU A 79 5.32 -14.20 -10.05
C GLU A 79 4.15 -13.19 -10.08
N GLY A 80 4.46 -11.91 -9.87
CA GLY A 80 3.47 -10.83 -9.87
C GLY A 80 2.67 -10.68 -8.58
N GLN A 81 2.90 -11.51 -7.56
CA GLN A 81 2.22 -11.43 -6.26
C GLN A 81 3.22 -11.12 -5.14
N TYR A 82 2.92 -10.08 -4.38
CA TYR A 82 3.76 -9.63 -3.26
C TYR A 82 2.94 -9.62 -1.98
N MET A 83 3.48 -10.21 -0.92
CA MET A 83 2.90 -10.08 0.41
C MET A 83 3.58 -8.94 1.14
N LEU A 84 2.77 -8.15 1.82
CA LEU A 84 3.21 -7.02 2.62
C LEU A 84 2.72 -7.21 4.04
N HIS A 85 3.58 -6.85 4.98
CA HIS A 85 3.27 -6.81 6.39
C HIS A 85 3.81 -5.52 6.98
N GLY A 86 3.01 -4.86 7.81
CA GLY A 86 3.46 -3.64 8.44
C GLY A 86 2.61 -3.21 9.62
N TYR A 87 2.94 -2.05 10.13
CA TYR A 87 2.34 -1.48 11.33
C TYR A 87 2.35 0.04 11.29
N VAL A 88 1.46 0.65 12.07
CA VAL A 88 1.44 2.10 12.26
C VAL A 88 2.67 2.53 13.05
N MET A 89 3.48 3.44 12.50
CA MET A 89 4.76 3.86 13.11
C MET A 89 4.60 4.35 14.55
N ALA A 90 3.56 5.15 14.82
CA ALA A 90 3.26 5.68 16.15
C ALA A 90 2.60 4.65 17.09
N CYS A 91 1.98 3.60 16.54
CA CYS A 91 1.21 2.59 17.27
C CYS A 91 1.51 1.17 16.73
N PRO A 92 2.69 0.58 17.03
CA PRO A 92 3.13 -0.67 16.40
C PRO A 92 2.24 -1.90 16.65
N GLN A 93 1.36 -1.83 17.65
CA GLN A 93 0.33 -2.84 17.90
C GLN A 93 -0.76 -2.90 16.82
N LEU A 94 -0.93 -1.83 16.03
CA LEU A 94 -1.86 -1.75 14.92
C LEU A 94 -1.17 -2.26 13.65
N THR A 95 -1.41 -3.52 13.32
CA THR A 95 -0.76 -4.22 12.22
C THR A 95 -1.71 -4.43 11.04
N ILE A 96 -1.13 -4.46 9.85
CA ILE A 96 -1.81 -4.68 8.58
C ILE A 96 -1.06 -5.72 7.74
N GLU A 97 -1.83 -6.58 7.08
CA GLU A 97 -1.36 -7.51 6.06
C GLU A 97 -1.99 -7.15 4.73
N ALA A 98 -1.21 -7.24 3.64
CA ALA A 98 -1.71 -6.96 2.31
C ALA A 98 -1.13 -7.91 1.26
N CYS A 99 -1.91 -8.18 0.23
CA CYS A 99 -1.50 -8.91 -0.96
C CYS A 99 -1.61 -7.96 -2.16
N ALA A 100 -0.49 -7.66 -2.80
CA ALA A 100 -0.44 -6.87 -4.02
C ALA A 100 -0.29 -7.80 -5.24
N THR A 101 -1.28 -7.77 -6.14
CA THR A 101 -1.34 -8.57 -7.36
C THR A 101 -1.15 -7.70 -8.59
N PHE A 102 -0.13 -8.00 -9.39
CA PHE A 102 0.20 -7.25 -10.60
C PHE A 102 -0.94 -7.36 -11.63
N LEU A 103 -1.39 -6.21 -12.13
CA LEU A 103 -2.43 -6.13 -13.14
C LEU A 103 -1.82 -5.88 -14.52
N VAL A 104 -1.15 -4.75 -14.68
CA VAL A 104 -0.68 -4.28 -15.99
C VAL A 104 0.64 -3.52 -15.89
N PRO A 105 1.51 -3.58 -16.92
CA PRO A 105 2.70 -2.75 -16.98
C PRO A 105 2.33 -1.27 -17.19
N LEU A 106 3.24 -0.37 -16.80
CA LEU A 106 3.10 1.04 -17.16
C LEU A 106 3.23 1.21 -18.67
N LEU A 107 2.48 2.16 -19.22
CA LEU A 107 2.65 2.58 -20.61
C LEU A 107 4.04 3.20 -20.77
N LYS A 108 4.78 2.77 -21.79
CA LYS A 108 6.04 3.41 -22.16
C LYS A 108 5.71 4.79 -22.74
N SER A 109 6.26 5.83 -22.15
CA SER A 109 6.22 7.14 -22.80
C SER A 109 7.01 7.06 -24.11
N LYS A 110 6.35 7.36 -25.23
CA LYS A 110 7.01 7.59 -26.52
C LYS A 110 7.56 9.02 -26.51
N HIS A 111 8.62 9.27 -25.75
CA HIS A 111 9.41 10.47 -25.98
C HIS A 111 10.39 10.15 -27.12
N THR A 112 9.94 10.38 -28.35
CA THR A 112 10.78 10.72 -29.51
C THR A 112 11.21 12.17 -29.42
#